data_AF-A0A9N9D9V0-F1
#
_entry.id   AF-A0A9N9D9V0-F1
#
_cell.length_a   1.000
_cell.length_b   1.000
_cell.length_c   1.000
_cell.angle_alpha   90.00
_cell.angle_beta   90.00
_cell.angle_gamma   90.00
#
_symmetry.space_group_name_H-M   'P 1'
#
loop_
_entity.id
_entity.type
_entity.pdbx_description
1 polymer ?
#
loop_
_entity_poly.entity_id
_entity_poly.type
_entity_poly.pdbx_seq_one_letter_code
_entity_poly.pdbx_strand_id
1 'polypeptide(L)'
;MASWEYPKHKEFPKLPEDLSSIDPSDKQAVLDAREAFIRERWIKVMETKLMRKQLRFRIGIRVYEEEELPWLMNKLELQYDSDK
;
A
#
# COMPACT_ATOMS: atom_id res chain seq x y z
N MET A 1 4.42 -17.97 31.50
CA MET A 1 4.71 -17.65 30.08
C MET A 1 3.96 -16.38 29.76
N ALA A 2 4.64 -15.29 29.35
CA ALA A 2 3.95 -14.08 28.91
C ALA A 2 3.43 -14.31 27.48
N SER A 3 2.11 -14.26 27.28
CA SER A 3 1.49 -14.30 25.95
C SER A 3 1.85 -13.02 25.22
N TRP A 4 2.60 -13.14 24.12
CA TRP A 4 2.85 -12.00 23.25
C TRP A 4 1.53 -11.58 22.60
N GLU A 5 1.16 -10.31 22.75
CA GLU A 5 -0.01 -9.70 22.12
C GLU A 5 0.44 -8.70 21.06
N TYR A 6 -0.29 -8.66 19.94
CA TYR A 6 0.00 -7.70 18.89
C TYR A 6 -0.23 -6.26 19.40
N PRO A 7 0.74 -5.34 19.22
CA PRO A 7 0.60 -3.98 19.72
C PRO A 7 -0.56 -3.26 19.01
N LYS A 8 -1.40 -2.57 19.78
CA LYS A 8 -2.46 -1.74 19.21
C LYS A 8 -1.86 -0.62 18.36
N HIS A 9 -2.52 -0.31 17.24
CA HIS A 9 -2.12 0.81 16.40
C HIS A 9 -2.18 2.11 17.21
N LYS A 10 -1.12 2.92 17.10
CA LYS A 10 -1.05 4.22 17.76
C LYS A 10 -1.97 5.19 17.03
N GLU A 11 -2.93 5.74 17.75
CA GLU A 11 -3.80 6.82 17.28
C GLU A 11 -3.14 8.17 17.57
N PHE A 12 -3.36 9.13 16.67
CA PHE A 12 -2.85 10.48 16.81
C PHE A 12 -4.02 11.47 16.75
N PRO A 13 -3.98 12.55 17.55
CA PRO A 13 -5.00 13.58 17.49
C PRO A 13 -4.99 14.26 16.11
N LYS A 14 -6.18 14.64 15.64
CA LYS A 14 -6.31 15.46 14.43
C LYS A 14 -5.85 16.87 14.75
N LEU A 15 -4.75 17.27 14.12
CA LEU A 15 -4.23 18.63 14.18
C LEU A 15 -4.74 19.43 12.97
N PRO A 16 -4.69 20.77 13.02
CA PRO A 16 -5.02 21.59 11.85
C PRO A 16 -4.11 21.22 10.68
N GLU A 17 -4.70 21.07 9.49
CA GLU A 17 -3.98 20.66 8.28
C GLU A 17 -2.94 21.71 7.83
N ASP A 18 -3.20 22.98 8.16
CA ASP A 18 -2.38 24.11 7.72
C ASP A 18 -1.60 24.75 8.87
N LEU A 19 -0.29 24.91 8.68
CA LEU A 19 0.57 25.64 9.62
C LEU A 19 0.18 27.12 9.77
N SER A 20 -0.58 27.68 8.84
CA SER A 20 -1.03 29.09 8.89
C SER A 20 -2.14 29.34 9.91
N SER A 21 -2.86 28.29 10.35
CA SER A 21 -3.88 28.42 11.41
C SER A 21 -3.29 28.35 12.82
N ILE A 22 -1.97 28.23 12.95
CA ILE A 22 -1.27 28.08 14.22
C ILE A 22 -0.57 29.39 14.56
N ASP A 23 -0.71 29.85 15.81
CA ASP A 23 0.03 31.00 16.30
C ASP A 23 1.54 30.70 16.26
N PRO A 24 2.35 31.47 15.50
CA PRO A 24 3.79 31.26 15.42
C PRO A 24 4.51 31.46 16.76
N SER A 25 3.87 32.10 17.73
CA SER A 25 4.40 32.33 19.08
C SER A 25 4.27 31.08 19.96
N ASP A 26 3.29 30.21 19.67
CA ASP A 26 3.11 28.93 20.35
C ASP A 26 4.05 27.87 19.76
N LYS A 27 5.24 27.80 20.35
CA LYS A 27 6.28 26.85 19.93
C LYS A 27 5.83 25.39 20.01
N GLN A 28 4.98 25.04 20.97
CA GLN A 28 4.55 23.65 21.15
C GLN A 28 3.59 23.26 20.02
N ALA A 29 2.59 24.10 19.75
CA ALA A 29 1.63 23.87 18.68
C ALA A 29 2.32 23.78 17.30
N VAL A 30 3.35 24.62 17.06
CA VAL A 30 4.14 24.56 15.83
C VAL A 30 4.91 23.24 15.69
N LEU A 31 5.49 22.73 16.78
CA LEU A 31 6.21 21.45 16.75
C LEU A 31 5.26 20.28 16.52
N ASP A 32 4.11 20.27 17.20
CA ASP A 32 3.11 19.21 17.07
C ASP A 32 2.58 19.14 15.63
N ALA A 33 2.30 20.29 15.02
CA ALA A 33 1.84 20.35 13.63
C ALA A 33 2.91 19.94 12.61
N ARG A 34 4.19 20.28 12.87
CA ARG A 34 5.29 19.77 12.03
C ARG A 34 5.41 18.25 12.11
N GLU A 35 5.25 17.68 13.30
CA GLU A 35 5.27 16.22 13.46
C GLU A 35 4.10 15.56 12.71
N ALA A 36 2.90 16.12 12.82
CA ALA A 36 1.73 15.67 12.07
C ALA A 36 1.95 15.73 10.56
N PHE A 37 2.48 16.84 10.04
CA PHE A 37 2.78 17.00 8.63
C PHE A 37 3.75 15.93 8.10
N ILE A 38 4.82 15.64 8.85
CA ILE A 38 5.78 14.60 8.48
C ILE A 38 5.10 13.22 8.45
N ARG A 39 4.26 12.93 9.45
CA ARG A 39 3.52 11.67 9.56
C ARG A 39 2.58 11.46 8.37
N GLU A 40 1.79 12.47 8.02
CA GLU A 40 0.87 12.41 6.88
C GLU A 40 1.60 12.26 5.55
N ARG A 41 2.74 12.95 5.38
CA ARG A 41 3.56 12.80 4.17
C ARG A 41 4.10 11.38 4.04
N TRP A 42 4.51 10.76 5.13
CA TRP A 42 4.91 9.35 5.15
C TRP A 42 3.77 8.41 4.81
N ILE A 43 2.57 8.65 5.35
CA ILE A 43 1.36 7.87 5.02
C ILE A 43 1.10 7.92 3.50
N LYS A 44 1.08 9.11 2.89
CA LYS A 44 0.88 9.26 1.43
C LYS A 44 1.92 8.51 0.60
N VAL A 45 3.18 8.51 1.02
CA VAL A 45 4.25 7.73 0.36
C VAL A 45 3.97 6.23 0.46
N MET A 46 3.55 5.75 1.62
CA MET A 46 3.24 4.33 1.84
C MET A 46 2.00 3.88 1.07
N GLU A 47 0.95 4.71 1.02
CA GLU A 47 -0.24 4.48 0.19
C GLU A 47 0.14 4.37 -1.28
N THR A 48 0.96 5.29 -1.79
CA THR A 48 1.45 5.27 -3.18
C THR A 48 2.23 3.98 -3.46
N LYS A 49 3.08 3.53 -2.53
CA LYS A 49 3.82 2.26 -2.68
C LYS A 49 2.87 1.07 -2.73
N LEU A 50 1.83 1.06 -1.89
CA LEU A 50 0.84 -0.01 -1.83
C LEU A 50 0.03 -0.07 -3.14
N MET A 51 -0.43 1.08 -3.63
CA MET A 51 -1.13 1.19 -4.91
C MET A 51 -0.26 0.72 -6.07
N ARG A 52 1.02 1.13 -6.13
CA ARG A 52 1.97 0.64 -7.15
C ARG A 52 2.18 -0.87 -7.07
N LYS A 53 2.22 -1.45 -5.87
CA LYS A 53 2.34 -2.91 -5.69
C LYS A 53 1.09 -3.63 -6.19
N GLN A 54 -0.11 -3.15 -5.86
CA GLN A 54 -1.36 -3.70 -6.35
C GLN A 54 -1.49 -3.61 -7.87
N LEU A 55 -1.12 -2.47 -8.46
CA LEU A 55 -1.11 -2.29 -9.91
C LEU A 55 -0.14 -3.25 -10.59
N ARG A 56 1.08 -3.41 -10.08
CA ARG A 56 2.04 -4.40 -10.62
C ARG A 56 1.51 -5.82 -10.53
N PHE A 57 0.89 -6.20 -9.42
CA PHE A 57 0.29 -7.52 -9.27
C PHE A 57 -0.81 -7.74 -10.30
N ARG A 58 -1.70 -6.75 -10.47
CA ARG A 58 -2.81 -6.83 -11.44
C ARG A 58 -2.34 -6.87 -12.90
N ILE A 59 -1.33 -6.07 -13.24
CA ILE A 59 -0.71 -6.10 -14.57
C ILE A 59 -0.02 -7.45 -14.80
N GLY A 60 0.73 -7.95 -13.81
CA GLY A 60 1.34 -9.26 -13.88
C GLY A 60 0.32 -10.36 -14.17
N ILE A 61 -0.78 -10.40 -13.42
CA ILE A 61 -1.89 -11.35 -13.68
C ILE A 61 -2.40 -11.22 -15.11
N ARG A 62 -2.67 -10.00 -15.59
CA ARG A 62 -3.17 -9.79 -16.95
C ARG A 62 -2.19 -10.29 -18.02
N VAL A 63 -0.89 -10.06 -17.83
CA VAL A 63 0.15 -10.55 -18.76
C VAL A 63 0.19 -12.09 -18.76
N TYR A 64 0.11 -12.74 -17.60
CA TYR A 64 -0.03 -14.20 -17.53
C TYR A 64 -1.30 -14.70 -18.22
N GLU A 65 -2.43 -13.99 -18.11
CA GLU A 65 -3.69 -14.36 -18.76
C GLU A 65 -3.64 -14.18 -20.29
N GLU A 66 -3.02 -13.12 -20.79
CA GLU A 66 -2.98 -12.79 -22.23
C GLU A 66 -1.89 -13.54 -22.99
N GLU A 67 -0.70 -13.71 -22.40
CA GLU A 67 0.45 -14.33 -23.09
C GLU A 67 0.58 -15.82 -22.73
N GLU A 68 0.32 -16.21 -21.48
CA GLU A 68 0.65 -17.57 -21.02
C GLU A 68 -0.50 -18.59 -21.05
N LEU A 69 -1.74 -18.18 -20.78
CA LEU A 69 -2.86 -19.14 -20.82
C LEU A 69 -3.11 -19.74 -22.22
N PRO A 70 -3.05 -18.98 -23.33
CA PRO A 70 -3.35 -19.53 -24.65
C PRO A 70 -2.36 -20.63 -25.09
N TRP A 71 -1.06 -20.49 -24.81
CA TRP A 71 -0.08 -21.53 -25.17
C TRP A 71 -0.18 -22.76 -24.26
N LEU A 72 -0.48 -22.58 -22.97
CA LEU A 72 -0.70 -23.69 -22.04
C LEU A 72 -1.94 -24.50 -22.41
N MET A 73 -3.02 -23.83 -22.81
CA MET A 73 -4.24 -24.49 -23.28
C MET A 73 -3.99 -25.28 -24.57
N ASN A 74 -3.30 -24.68 -25.54
CA ASN A 74 -2.95 -25.38 -26.79
C ASN A 74 -2.03 -26.60 -26.54
N LYS A 75 -1.07 -26.48 -25.61
CA LYS A 75 -0.20 -27.61 -25.22
C LYS A 75 -0.97 -28.74 -24.54
N LEU A 76 -1.94 -28.41 -23.69
CA LEU A 76 -2.81 -29.40 -23.02
C LEU A 76 -3.76 -30.08 -24.00
N GLU A 77 -4.30 -29.34 -24.98
CA GLU A 77 -5.10 -29.89 -26.08
C GLU A 77 -4.27 -30.87 -26.92
N LEU A 78 -3.05 -30.49 -27.29
CA LEU A 78 -2.11 -31.35 -28.01
C LEU A 78 -1.75 -32.63 -27.23
N GLN A 79 -1.62 -32.56 -25.91
CA GLN A 79 -1.38 -33.73 -25.06
C GLN A 79 -2.62 -34.64 -24.97
N TYR A 80 -3.81 -34.05 -24.87
CA TYR A 80 -5.05 -34.81 -24.79
C TYR A 80 -5.36 -35.55 -26.10
N ASP A 81 -5.00 -34.97 -27.24
CA ASP A 81 -5.14 -35.62 -28.55
C ASP A 81 -4.05 -36.69 -28.81
N SER A 82 -2.89 -36.61 -28.13
CA SER A 82 -1.86 -37.66 -28.21
C SER A 82 -2.14 -38.88 -27.33
N ASP A 83 -2.98 -38.71 -26.29
CA ASP A 83 -3.33 -39.75 -25.33
C ASP A 83 -4.62 -40.53 -25.71
N LYS A 84 -5.26 -40.18 -26.84
CA LYS A 84 -6.41 -40.88 -27.43
C LYS A 84 -6.02 -41.82 -28.57
#